data_AF-A0A402DI64-F1
#
_entry.id   AF-A0A402DI64-F1
#
_cell.length_a   1.000
_cell.length_b   1.000
_cell.length_c   1.000
_cell.angle_alpha   90.00
_cell.angle_beta   90.00
_cell.angle_gamma   90.00
#
_symmetry.space_group_name_H-M   'P 1'
#
loop_
_entity.id
_entity.type
_entity.pdbx_description
1 polymer ?
#
loop_
_entity_poly.entity_id
_entity_poly.type
_entity_poly.pdbx_seq_one_letter_code
_entity_poly.pdbx_strand_id
1 'polypeptide(L)' 'MLTSGIKRSLRKVIYTGNKCYCPICETSLRQFYPAGIVPRENARCPVCGSLERHRMIWLCLNHETDLFVSRQTSLAVSRL' A
#
# COMPACT_ATOMS: atom_id res chain seq x y z
N MET A 1 12.59 1.56 -18.50
CA MET A 1 12.32 1.03 -17.13
C MET A 1 12.61 2.02 -15.99
N LEU A 2 13.09 3.26 -16.24
CA LEU A 2 13.38 4.27 -15.20
C LEU A 2 12.24 5.29 -14.93
N THR A 3 11.16 5.28 -15.72
CA THR A 3 10.11 6.31 -15.63
C THR A 3 9.19 6.16 -14.41
N SER A 4 9.22 5.02 -13.73
CA SER A 4 8.25 4.69 -12.66
C SER A 4 8.50 5.46 -11.37
N GLY A 5 9.76 5.77 -11.04
CA GLY A 5 10.14 6.53 -9.84
C GLY A 5 9.71 8.00 -9.94
N ILE A 6 10.07 8.67 -11.03
CA ILE A 6 9.74 10.08 -11.29
C ILE A 6 8.21 10.29 -11.32
N LYS A 7 7.48 9.38 -11.99
CA LYS A 7 6.00 9.42 -12.01
C LYS A 7 5.39 9.24 -10.62
N ARG A 8 6.01 8.48 -9.73
CA ARG A 8 5.53 8.32 -8.34
C ARG A 8 5.76 9.59 -7.53
N SER A 9 6.93 10.23 -7.67
CA SER A 9 7.24 11.49 -6.99
C SER A 9 6.31 12.62 -7.40
N LEU A 10 6.05 12.79 -8.70
CA LEU A 10 5.10 13.79 -9.20
C LEU A 10 3.68 13.55 -8.67
N ARG A 11 3.21 12.30 -8.70
CA ARG A 11 1.90 11.93 -8.14
C ARG A 11 1.84 12.17 -6.64
N LYS A 12 2.94 11.95 -5.90
CA LYS A 12 2.98 12.29 -4.47
C LYS A 12 2.69 13.77 -4.27
N VAL A 13 3.35 14.66 -5.01
CA VAL A 13 3.11 16.11 -4.91
C VAL A 13 1.67 16.49 -5.28
N ILE A 14 1.16 15.99 -6.41
CA ILE A 14 -0.18 16.35 -6.92
C ILE A 14 -1.30 15.88 -5.98
N TYR A 15 -1.18 14.67 -5.42
CA TYR A 15 -2.25 14.03 -4.65
C TYR A 15 -2.09 14.17 -3.13
N THR A 16 -1.03 14.83 -2.64
CA THR A 16 -0.81 15.05 -1.20
C THR A 16 -1.96 15.85 -0.57
N GLY A 17 -2.41 15.41 0.60
CA GLY A 17 -3.44 16.06 1.42
C GLY A 17 -3.67 15.37 2.75
N ASN A 18 -4.70 15.79 3.50
CA ASN A 18 -4.88 15.38 4.91
C ASN A 18 -6.15 14.55 5.16
N LYS A 19 -6.81 14.03 4.12
CA LYS A 19 -8.08 13.29 4.27
C LYS A 19 -7.89 11.79 4.43
N CYS A 20 -6.84 11.23 3.82
CA CYS A 20 -6.60 9.80 3.78
C CYS A 20 -5.11 9.50 3.96
N TYR A 21 -4.78 8.30 4.46
CA TYR A 21 -3.40 7.86 4.60
C TYR A 21 -3.18 6.50 3.95
N CYS A 22 -2.09 6.36 3.20
CA CYS A 22 -1.69 5.08 2.62
C CYS A 22 -0.50 4.50 3.39
N PRO A 23 -0.68 3.42 4.18
CA PRO A 23 0.38 2.88 5.04
C PRO A 23 1.48 2.15 4.26
N ILE A 24 1.24 1.78 3.00
CA ILE A 24 2.23 1.10 2.14
C ILE A 24 3.27 2.07 1.56
N CYS A 25 2.86 3.31 1.27
CA CYS A 25 3.75 4.31 0.67
C CYS A 25 3.94 5.54 1.54
N GLU A 26 3.43 5.47 2.76
CA GLU A 26 3.55 6.48 3.82
C GLU A 26 3.27 7.89 3.28
N THR A 27 2.12 8.03 2.63
CA THR A 27 1.71 9.29 2.01
C THR A 27 0.30 9.63 2.45
N SER A 28 0.15 10.84 2.96
CA SER A 28 -1.15 11.46 3.23
C SER A 28 -1.71 12.04 1.93
N LEU A 29 -2.98 11.74 1.65
CA LEU A 29 -3.63 11.96 0.37
C LEU A 29 -4.94 12.73 0.53
N ARG A 30 -5.35 13.43 -0.53
CA ARG A 30 -6.67 14.08 -0.60
C ARG A 30 -7.81 13.10 -0.81
N GLN A 31 -7.59 12.05 -1.60
CA GLN A 31 -8.57 11.02 -1.89
C GLN A 31 -7.92 9.78 -2.51
N PHE A 32 -8.65 8.67 -2.49
CA PHE A 32 -8.30 7.44 -3.21
C PHE A 32 -9.16 7.33 -4.49
N TYR A 33 -8.65 6.60 -5.48
CA TYR A 33 -9.38 6.37 -6.73
C TYR A 33 -10.33 5.19 -6.65
N PRO A 34 -11.44 5.22 -7.43
CA PRO A 34 -12.28 4.06 -7.57
C PRO A 34 -11.55 2.92 -8.30
N ALA A 35 -11.80 1.68 -7.89
CA ALA A 35 -11.25 0.49 -8.54
C ALA A 35 -12.13 -0.75 -8.30
N GLY A 36 -11.93 -1.78 -9.13
CA GLY A 36 -12.69 -3.03 -9.10
C GLY A 36 -13.50 -3.25 -10.39
N ILE A 37 -14.13 -4.42 -10.50
CA ILE A 37 -15.09 -4.73 -11.59
C ILE A 37 -16.35 -3.87 -11.40
N VAL A 38 -16.87 -3.87 -10.17
CA VAL A 38 -17.80 -2.84 -9.69
C VAL A 38 -16.93 -1.78 -9.02
N PRO A 39 -16.90 -0.53 -9.53
CA PRO A 39 -16.00 0.50 -9.02
C PRO A 39 -16.40 0.89 -7.61
N ARG A 40 -15.60 0.47 -6.63
CA ARG A 40 -15.72 0.94 -5.25
C ARG A 40 -14.95 2.23 -5.10
N GLU A 41 -15.59 3.25 -4.54
CA GLU A 41 -14.90 4.46 -4.15
C GLU A 41 -13.76 4.17 -3.18
N ASN A 42 -12.77 5.05 -3.18
CA ASN A 42 -11.63 4.99 -2.27
C ASN A 42 -10.76 3.70 -2.28
N ALA A 43 -10.85 2.89 -3.35
CA ALA A 43 -10.20 1.59 -3.41
C ALA A 43 -8.69 1.65 -3.73
N ARG A 44 -8.21 2.57 -4.59
CA ARG A 44 -6.83 2.58 -5.13
C ARG A 44 -6.02 3.82 -4.76
N CYS A 45 -4.77 3.63 -4.34
CA CYS A 45 -3.80 4.70 -4.11
C CYS A 45 -3.34 5.37 -5.42
N PRO A 46 -3.48 6.71 -5.58
CA PRO A 46 -3.01 7.42 -6.76
C PRO A 46 -1.48 7.40 -6.91
N VAL A 47 -0.74 7.23 -5.80
CA VAL A 47 0.73 7.32 -5.77
C VAL A 47 1.39 5.97 -6.06
N CYS A 48 1.12 4.95 -5.24
CA CYS A 48 1.73 3.63 -5.35
C CYS A 48 0.85 2.58 -6.04
N GLY A 49 -0.42 2.87 -6.30
CA GLY A 49 -1.35 1.92 -6.92
C GLY A 49 -1.86 0.82 -5.99
N SER A 50 -1.53 0.86 -4.70
CA SER A 50 -2.05 -0.11 -3.72
C SER A 50 -3.57 -0.09 -3.64
N LEU A 51 -4.16 -1.25 -3.38
CA LEU A 51 -5.60 -1.40 -3.21
C LEU A 51 -5.97 -1.40 -1.73
N GLU A 52 -7.26 -1.25 -1.43
CA GLU A 52 -7.83 -1.37 -0.07
C GLU A 52 -7.34 -2.64 0.64
N ARG A 53 -7.44 -3.81 -0.02
CA ARG A 53 -7.02 -5.09 0.54
C ARG A 53 -5.53 -5.14 0.85
N HIS A 54 -4.68 -4.51 0.03
CA HIS A 54 -3.24 -4.50 0.29
C HIS A 54 -2.94 -3.69 1.55
N ARG A 55 -3.63 -2.55 1.73
CA ARG A 55 -3.47 -1.70 2.92
C ARG A 55 -3.99 -2.39 4.17
N MET A 56 -5.10 -3.11 4.06
CA MET A 56 -5.67 -3.90 5.15
C MET A 56 -4.71 -5.02 5.59
N ILE A 57 -4.19 -5.79 4.64
CA ILE A 57 -3.21 -6.85 4.92
C ILE A 57 -1.95 -6.25 5.55
N TRP A 58 -1.46 -5.13 5.01
CA TRP A 58 -0.29 -4.43 5.57
C TRP A 58 -0.49 -4.03 7.04
N LEU A 59 -1.64 -3.45 7.38
CA LEU A 59 -1.95 -3.08 8.76
C LEU A 59 -2.07 -4.31 9.67
N CYS A 60 -2.72 -5.38 9.20
CA CYS A 60 -2.82 -6.64 9.94
C CYS A 60 -1.42 -7.22 10.23
N LEU A 61 -0.57 -7.33 9.22
CA LEU A 61 0.79 -7.86 9.36
C LEU A 61 1.65 -6.98 10.28
N ASN A 62 1.47 -5.66 10.24
CA ASN A 62 2.29 -4.73 11.03
C ASN A 62 1.78 -4.52 12.46
N HIS A 63 0.54 -4.93 12.78
CA HIS A 63 -0.09 -4.71 14.09
C HIS A 63 -0.28 -6.02 14.88
N GLU A 64 -0.65 -7.11 14.22
CA GLU A 64 -1.09 -8.35 14.88
C GLU A 64 0.00 -9.42 14.95
N THR A 65 1.15 -9.19 14.31
CA THR A 65 2.13 -10.26 14.16
C THR A 65 3.57 -9.79 14.35
N ASP A 66 4.29 -10.41 15.28
CA ASP A 66 5.75 -10.28 15.47
C ASP A 66 6.57 -10.91 14.33
N LEU A 67 5.99 -11.02 13.12
CA LEU A 67 6.61 -11.62 11.95
C LEU A 67 7.87 -10.87 11.52
N PHE A 68 7.95 -9.57 11.79
CA PHE A 68 9.07 -8.72 11.37
C PHE A 68 10.04 -8.35 12.50
N VAL A 69 9.67 -8.56 13.76
CA VAL A 69 10.50 -8.25 14.94
C VAL A 69 11.40 -9.44 15.32
N SER A 70 10.95 -10.66 15.02
CA SER A 70 11.79 -11.86 15.16
C SER A 70 12.58 -12.10 13.86
N ARG A 71 13.91 -12.11 13.97
CA ARG A 71 14.81 -12.55 12.90
C ARG A 71 14.46 -14.01 12.56
N GLN A 72 13.63 -14.23 11.55
CA GLN A 72 13.25 -15.60 11.17
C GLN A 72 14.43 -16.30 10.49
N THR A 73 15.05 -17.20 11.24
CA THR A 73 15.79 -18.34 10.70
C THR A 73 14.82 -19.12 9.81
N SER A 74 14.96 -18.96 8.49
CA SER A 74 14.37 -19.77 7.42
C SER A 74 13.06 -20.52 7.78
N LEU A 75 11.90 -19.97 7.40
CA LEU A 75 10.70 -20.78 7.20
C LEU A 75 10.99 -21.77 6.07
N ALA A 76 11.49 -22.95 6.42
CA ALA A 76 11.50 -24.11 5.56
C ALA A 76 10.03 -24.51 5.34
N VAL A 77 9.43 -23.95 4.29
CA VAL A 77 8.17 -24.47 3.75
C VAL A 77 8.51 -25.81 3.14
N SER A 78 8.48 -26.86 3.96
CA SER A 78 8.46 -28.24 3.49
C SER A 78 7.22 -28.38 2.61
N ARG A 79 7.44 -28.39 1.29
CA ARG A 79 6.46 -28.82 0.29
C ARG A 79 5.78 -30.10 0.79
N LEU A 80 4.47 -30.04 1.01
CA LEU A 80 3.60 -31.20 0.88
C LEU A 80 3.27 -31.37 -0.60
#